data_AF-Q5NJ38-F1
#
_entry.id   AF-Q5NJ38-F1
#
_cell.length_a   1.000
_cell.length_b   1.000
_cell.length_c   1.000
_cell.angle_alpha   90.00
_cell.angle_beta   90.00
_cell.angle_gamma   90.00
#
_symmetry.space_group_name_H-M   'P 1'
#
loop_
_entity.id
_entity.type
_entity.pdbx_description
1 polymer ?
#
loop_
_entity_poly.entity_id
_entity_poly.type
_entity_poly.pdbx_seq_one_letter_code
_entity_poly.pdbx_strand_id
1 'polypeptide(L)'
;VLILPGFGVISHICLSLSMASDVFGFYGLLFAMFSIVCLGSSVWGHHMFTVGLDIKTAVFFSSVTMIIGVPTGIKVFTWLYMLLNANVNNNDPVLWWIVSFIILFTFGGVTGIALSACVLDNILHDTWFVAA
;
A
#
# COMPACT_ATOMS: atom_id res chain seq x y z
N VAL A 1 -0.86 -10.66 -4.59
CA VAL A 1 -2.14 -11.41 -4.58
C VAL A 1 -2.90 -11.21 -3.26
N LEU A 2 -2.31 -11.52 -2.09
CA LEU A 2 -3.01 -11.49 -0.79
C LEU A 2 -3.69 -10.15 -0.45
N ILE A 3 -3.06 -9.02 -0.72
CA ILE A 3 -3.58 -7.70 -0.31
C ILE A 3 -4.70 -7.16 -1.22
N LEU A 4 -4.82 -7.64 -2.47
CA LEU A 4 -5.75 -7.07 -3.45
C LEU A 4 -7.23 -7.31 -3.07
N PRO A 5 -7.65 -8.50 -2.62
CA PRO A 5 -9.00 -8.69 -2.09
C PRO A 5 -9.27 -7.79 -0.89
N GLY A 6 -8.29 -7.66 0.03
CA GLY A 6 -8.39 -6.77 1.19
C GLY A 6 -8.67 -5.33 0.77
N PHE A 7 -7.93 -4.80 -0.20
CA PHE A 7 -8.19 -3.48 -0.77
C PHE A 7 -9.59 -3.31 -1.36
N GLY A 8 -10.16 -4.35 -1.97
CA GLY A 8 -11.54 -4.34 -2.44
C GLY A 8 -12.54 -4.21 -1.28
N VAL A 9 -12.35 -5.00 -0.22
CA VAL A 9 -13.17 -4.96 0.99
C VAL A 9 -13.12 -3.58 1.64
N ILE A 10 -11.93 -3.00 1.81
CA ILE A 10 -11.77 -1.64 2.38
C ILE A 10 -12.50 -0.60 1.53
N SER A 11 -12.35 -0.65 0.20
CA SER A 11 -13.07 0.27 -0.68
C SER A 11 -14.60 0.16 -0.55
N HIS A 12 -15.14 -1.06 -0.44
CA HIS A 12 -16.58 -1.27 -0.28
C HIS A 12 -17.09 -0.81 1.09
N ILE A 13 -16.33 -1.04 2.16
CA ILE A 13 -16.69 -0.55 3.50
C ILE A 13 -16.67 0.98 3.52
N CYS A 14 -15.63 1.62 2.99
CA CYS A 14 -15.55 3.09 2.91
C CYS A 14 -16.71 3.68 2.09
N LEU A 15 -17.06 3.06 0.95
CA LEU A 15 -18.24 3.45 0.17
C LEU A 15 -19.51 3.35 1.02
N SER A 16 -19.72 2.20 1.67
CA SER A 16 -20.89 1.96 2.51
C SER A 16 -21.00 2.96 3.66
N LEU A 17 -19.91 3.31 4.32
CA LEU A 17 -19.90 4.29 5.43
C LEU A 17 -20.14 5.71 4.93
N SER A 18 -19.63 6.05 3.74
CA SER A 18 -19.78 7.39 3.14
C SER A 18 -21.20 7.71 2.66
N MET A 19 -22.06 6.69 2.47
CA MET A 19 -23.40 6.84 1.87
C MET A 19 -23.39 7.48 0.47
N ALA A 20 -22.24 7.48 -0.21
CA ALA A 20 -22.12 7.97 -1.59
C ALA A 20 -22.72 6.96 -2.57
N SER A 21 -23.24 7.46 -3.69
CA SER A 21 -23.77 6.61 -4.78
C SER A 21 -22.66 5.82 -5.49
N ASP A 22 -21.46 6.40 -5.52
CA ASP A 22 -20.30 5.86 -6.23
C ASP A 22 -19.01 6.07 -5.45
N VAL A 23 -18.00 5.25 -5.78
CA VAL A 23 -16.68 5.35 -5.19
C VAL A 23 -15.97 6.59 -5.72
N PHE A 24 -15.48 7.44 -4.81
CA PHE A 24 -14.68 8.60 -5.19
C PHE A 24 -13.45 8.17 -6.01
N GLY A 25 -13.24 8.78 -7.17
CA GLY A 25 -12.06 8.50 -7.99
C GLY A 25 -11.99 7.05 -8.49
N PHE A 26 -13.12 6.43 -8.86
CA PHE A 26 -13.19 5.05 -9.34
C PHE A 26 -12.07 4.67 -10.34
N TYR A 27 -11.86 5.48 -11.39
CA TYR A 27 -10.80 5.24 -12.37
C TYR A 27 -9.40 5.29 -11.74
N GLY A 28 -9.17 6.18 -10.77
CA GLY A 28 -7.93 6.23 -10.01
C GLY A 28 -7.68 4.94 -9.22
N LEU A 29 -8.70 4.39 -8.55
CA LEU A 29 -8.59 3.11 -7.85
C LEU A 29 -8.37 1.93 -8.81
N LEU A 30 -9.05 1.94 -9.96
CA LEU A 30 -8.94 0.90 -10.97
C LEU A 30 -7.51 0.87 -11.56
N PHE A 31 -7.02 2.02 -12.01
CA PHE A 31 -5.65 2.12 -12.53
C PHE A 31 -4.60 1.86 -11.44
N ALA A 32 -4.84 2.27 -10.19
CA ALA A 32 -3.96 1.92 -9.08
C ALA A 32 -3.87 0.40 -8.87
N MET A 33 -5.00 -0.32 -8.90
CA MET A 33 -4.99 -1.78 -8.78
C MET A 33 -4.28 -2.46 -9.94
N PHE A 34 -4.51 -1.98 -11.17
CA PHE A 34 -3.82 -2.49 -12.34
C PHE A 34 -2.30 -2.25 -12.25
N SER A 35 -1.88 -1.04 -11.89
CA SER A 35 -0.46 -0.70 -11.68
C SER A 35 0.19 -1.56 -10.61
N ILE A 36 -0.48 -1.82 -9.47
CA ILE A 36 0.05 -2.69 -8.41
C ILE A 36 0.26 -4.11 -8.93
N VAL A 37 -0.63 -4.64 -9.77
CA VAL A 37 -0.48 -5.97 -10.37
C VAL A 37 0.70 -6.01 -11.33
N CYS A 38 0.78 -5.06 -12.28
CA CYS A 38 1.83 -5.03 -13.30
C CYS A 38 3.23 -4.75 -12.71
N LEU A 39 3.33 -3.81 -11.78
CA LEU A 39 4.59 -3.52 -11.09
C LEU A 39 4.96 -4.65 -10.13
N GLY A 40 3.97 -5.24 -9.44
CA GLY A 40 4.17 -6.34 -8.51
C GLY A 40 4.81 -7.59 -9.12
N SER A 41 4.57 -7.87 -10.40
CA SER A 41 5.25 -8.97 -11.10
C SER A 41 6.72 -8.69 -11.43
N SER A 42 7.19 -7.46 -11.23
CA SER A 42 8.50 -6.97 -11.67
C SER A 42 9.46 -6.63 -10.52
N VAL A 43 9.10 -6.91 -9.26
CA VAL A 43 9.83 -6.42 -8.07
C VAL A 43 10.44 -7.49 -7.16
N TRP A 44 10.33 -8.78 -7.51
CA TRP A 44 10.82 -9.87 -6.65
C TRP A 44 12.28 -9.71 -6.21
N GLY A 45 13.11 -9.08 -7.04
CA GLY A 45 14.53 -8.87 -6.79
C GLY A 45 14.84 -8.04 -5.54
N HIS A 46 13.89 -7.28 -4.98
CA HIS A 46 14.11 -6.57 -3.72
C HIS A 46 14.32 -7.48 -2.51
N HIS A 47 13.90 -8.75 -2.59
CA HIS A 47 14.16 -9.73 -1.52
C HIS A 47 15.59 -10.29 -1.58
N MET A 48 16.38 -9.86 -2.57
CA MET A 48 17.68 -10.43 -2.90
C MET A 48 18.80 -9.38 -2.92
N PHE A 49 18.61 -8.19 -2.34
CA PHE A 49 19.63 -7.14 -2.42
C PHE A 49 20.98 -7.56 -1.81
N THR A 50 20.97 -8.46 -0.85
CA THR A 50 22.17 -8.96 -0.13
C THR A 50 22.87 -10.13 -0.82
N VAL A 51 22.34 -10.69 -1.91
CA VAL A 51 22.96 -11.86 -2.58
C VAL A 51 24.10 -11.50 -3.54
N GLY A 52 24.45 -10.22 -3.65
CA GLY A 52 25.53 -9.74 -4.52
C GLY A 52 25.09 -9.37 -5.93
N LEU A 53 23.89 -8.79 -6.09
CA LEU A 53 23.43 -8.23 -7.37
C LEU A 53 24.36 -7.09 -7.84
N ASP A 54 24.49 -6.92 -9.16
CA ASP A 54 25.18 -5.74 -9.69
C ASP A 54 24.41 -4.45 -9.38
N ILE A 55 25.13 -3.34 -9.32
CA ILE A 55 24.58 -2.03 -8.89
C ILE A 55 23.39 -1.62 -9.76
N LYS A 56 23.41 -1.87 -11.08
CA LYS A 56 22.34 -1.43 -11.98
C LYS A 56 21.07 -2.22 -11.73
N THR A 57 21.20 -3.54 -11.56
CA THR A 57 20.07 -4.41 -11.23
C THR A 57 19.47 -4.06 -9.87
N ALA A 58 20.31 -3.82 -8.85
CA ALA A 58 19.83 -3.42 -7.53
C ALA A 58 19.08 -2.07 -7.57
N VAL A 59 19.63 -1.07 -8.26
CA VAL A 59 18.97 0.25 -8.42
C VAL A 59 17.68 0.14 -9.21
N PHE A 60 17.63 -0.70 -10.24
CA PHE A 60 16.40 -0.97 -11.00
C PHE A 60 15.30 -1.50 -10.07
N PHE A 61 15.54 -2.62 -9.37
CA PHE A 61 14.54 -3.21 -8.47
C PHE A 61 14.17 -2.28 -7.32
N SER A 62 15.12 -1.50 -6.80
CA SER A 62 14.86 -0.49 -5.78
C SER A 62 13.88 0.58 -6.28
N SER A 63 14.16 1.15 -7.45
CA SER A 63 13.31 2.20 -8.04
C SER A 63 11.90 1.72 -8.38
N VAL A 64 11.77 0.53 -8.99
CA VAL A 64 10.46 -0.02 -9.37
C VAL A 64 9.64 -0.38 -8.14
N THR A 65 10.27 -0.90 -7.08
CA THR A 65 9.60 -1.20 -5.81
C THR A 65 9.06 0.08 -5.16
N MET A 66 9.86 1.15 -5.14
CA MET A 66 9.44 2.43 -4.57
C MET A 66 8.24 3.05 -5.31
N ILE A 67 8.18 2.89 -6.65
CA ILE A 67 7.06 3.40 -7.48
C ILE A 67 5.72 2.77 -7.10
N ILE A 68 5.69 1.53 -6.56
CA ILE A 68 4.45 0.89 -6.08
C ILE A 68 3.79 1.70 -4.94
N GLY A 69 4.57 2.52 -4.22
CA GLY A 69 4.05 3.45 -3.22
C GLY A 69 3.04 4.45 -3.80
N VAL A 70 3.17 4.84 -5.07
CA VAL A 70 2.27 5.82 -5.72
C VAL A 70 0.84 5.28 -5.88
N PRO A 71 0.58 4.17 -6.61
CA PRO A 71 -0.76 3.63 -6.72
C PRO A 71 -1.34 3.19 -5.37
N THR A 72 -0.50 2.72 -4.45
CA THR A 72 -0.93 2.39 -3.09
C THR A 72 -1.40 3.63 -2.34
N GLY A 73 -0.67 4.74 -2.44
CA GLY A 73 -1.03 6.04 -1.87
C GLY A 73 -2.33 6.59 -2.44
N ILE A 74 -2.56 6.49 -3.75
CA ILE A 74 -3.84 6.87 -4.39
C ILE A 74 -5.01 6.19 -3.68
N LYS A 75 -4.90 4.88 -3.40
CA LYS A 75 -5.96 4.14 -2.71
C LYS A 75 -6.18 4.65 -1.28
N VAL A 76 -5.11 4.87 -0.52
CA VAL A 76 -5.18 5.41 0.84
C VAL A 76 -5.88 6.76 0.87
N PHE A 77 -5.48 7.70 -0.01
CA PHE A 77 -6.12 9.02 -0.09
C PHE A 77 -7.58 8.95 -0.51
N THR A 78 -7.93 8.05 -1.44
CA THR A 78 -9.32 7.83 -1.84
C THR A 78 -10.17 7.32 -0.67
N TRP A 79 -9.67 6.38 0.14
CA TRP A 79 -10.39 5.92 1.33
C TRP A 79 -10.57 7.01 2.37
N LEU A 80 -9.52 7.77 2.65
CA LEU A 80 -9.58 8.92 3.57
C LEU A 80 -10.62 9.94 3.10
N TYR A 81 -10.65 10.26 1.81
CA TYR A 81 -11.64 11.18 1.25
C TYR A 81 -13.09 10.68 1.42
N MET A 82 -13.35 9.40 1.18
CA MET A 82 -14.69 8.84 1.39
C MET A 82 -15.11 8.90 2.87
N LEU A 83 -14.19 8.57 3.79
CA LEU A 83 -14.46 8.61 5.23
C LEU A 83 -14.64 10.04 5.76
N LEU A 84 -13.92 11.03 5.23
CA LEU A 84 -14.09 12.44 5.60
C LEU A 84 -15.50 12.98 5.32
N ASN A 85 -16.18 12.41 4.33
CA ASN A 85 -17.55 12.78 3.95
C ASN A 85 -18.60 11.84 4.56
N ALA A 86 -18.20 10.87 5.38
CA ALA A 86 -19.10 9.90 5.97
C ALA A 86 -19.87 10.50 7.17
N ASN A 87 -21.16 10.21 7.24
CA ASN A 87 -22.01 10.56 8.38
C ASN A 87 -22.31 9.28 9.17
N VAL A 88 -21.34 8.87 9.98
CA VAL A 88 -21.38 7.63 10.78
C VAL A 88 -21.18 7.92 12.26
N ASN A 89 -21.77 7.09 13.10
CA ASN A 89 -21.64 7.22 14.54
C ASN A 89 -20.20 6.92 14.97
N ASN A 90 -19.60 7.78 15.78
CA ASN A 90 -18.25 7.58 16.32
C ASN A 90 -18.12 6.31 17.18
N ASN A 91 -19.23 5.75 17.67
CA ASN A 91 -19.22 4.49 18.42
C ASN A 91 -19.29 3.24 17.52
N ASP A 92 -19.36 3.40 16.19
CA ASP A 92 -19.37 2.28 15.26
C ASP A 92 -17.98 1.57 15.26
N PRO A 93 -17.91 0.28 15.67
CA PRO A 93 -16.64 -0.45 15.67
C PRO A 93 -16.04 -0.63 14.26
N VAL A 94 -16.86 -0.62 13.21
CA VAL A 94 -16.39 -0.78 11.82
C VAL A 94 -15.59 0.45 11.39
N LEU A 95 -16.01 1.66 11.79
CA LEU A 95 -15.29 2.89 11.52
C LEU A 95 -13.88 2.83 12.11
N TRP A 96 -13.76 2.44 13.39
CA TRP A 96 -12.46 2.33 14.05
C TRP A 96 -11.59 1.24 13.45
N TRP A 97 -12.16 0.10 13.07
CA TRP A 97 -11.40 -0.95 12.40
C TRP A 97 -10.80 -0.47 11.07
N ILE A 98 -11.56 0.26 10.25
CA ILE A 98 -11.08 0.83 8.99
C ILE A 98 -10.01 1.90 9.24
N VAL A 99 -10.23 2.80 10.19
CA VAL A 99 -9.24 3.84 10.54
C VAL A 99 -7.95 3.20 11.03
N SER A 100 -8.02 2.19 11.90
CA SER A 100 -6.86 1.42 12.35
C SER A 100 -6.17 0.70 11.21
N PHE A 101 -6.91 0.09 10.29
CA PHE A 101 -6.34 -0.51 9.08
C PHE A 101 -5.56 0.53 8.28
N ILE A 102 -6.15 1.69 7.97
CA ILE A 102 -5.50 2.73 7.16
C ILE A 102 -4.22 3.21 7.84
N ILE A 103 -4.25 3.46 9.15
CA ILE A 103 -3.09 3.91 9.92
C ILE A 103 -1.97 2.87 9.90
N LEU A 104 -2.26 1.64 10.31
CA LEU A 104 -1.27 0.57 10.39
C LEU A 104 -0.71 0.21 9.01
N PHE A 105 -1.57 0.14 8.00
CA PHE A 105 -1.18 -0.10 6.62
C PHE A 105 -0.28 1.03 6.09
N THR A 106 -0.54 2.28 6.46
CA THR A 106 0.31 3.41 6.08
C THR A 106 1.67 3.35 6.76
N PHE A 107 1.72 3.04 8.06
CA PHE A 107 3.00 2.86 8.76
C PHE A 107 3.84 1.71 8.16
N GLY A 108 3.24 0.55 7.94
CA GLY A 108 3.92 -0.58 7.27
C GLY A 108 4.31 -0.26 5.82
N GLY A 109 3.52 0.56 5.12
CA GLY A 109 3.87 1.05 3.79
C GLY A 109 5.09 1.97 3.79
N VAL A 110 5.20 2.87 4.76
CA VAL A 110 6.35 3.78 4.91
C VAL A 110 7.63 3.01 5.27
N THR A 111 7.56 2.03 6.17
CA THR A 111 8.72 1.16 6.47
C THR A 111 9.09 0.28 5.27
N GLY A 112 8.10 -0.20 4.52
CA GLY A 112 8.31 -0.91 3.24
C GLY A 112 9.00 -0.04 2.18
N ILE A 113 8.68 1.25 2.09
CA ILE A 113 9.41 2.19 1.21
C ILE A 113 10.87 2.34 1.67
N ALA A 114 11.13 2.38 2.97
CA ALA A 114 12.51 2.39 3.47
C ALA A 114 13.27 1.10 3.06
N LEU A 115 12.65 -0.08 3.20
CA LEU A 115 13.21 -1.37 2.77
C LEU A 115 13.36 -1.49 1.24
N SER A 116 12.60 -0.72 0.45
CA SER A 116 12.79 -0.68 -1.00
C SER A 116 14.13 -0.07 -1.41
N ALA A 117 14.80 0.67 -0.53
CA ALA A 117 16.11 1.25 -0.79
C ALA A 117 17.22 0.21 -0.59
N CYS A 118 17.84 -0.26 -1.68
CA CYS A 118 18.88 -1.30 -1.62
C CYS A 118 20.06 -0.95 -0.72
N VAL A 119 20.42 0.34 -0.60
CA VAL A 119 21.49 0.80 0.29
C VAL A 119 21.11 0.61 1.76
N LEU A 120 19.84 0.84 2.11
CA LEU A 120 19.37 0.68 3.48
C LEU A 120 19.12 -0.79 3.81
N ASP A 121 18.60 -1.56 2.85
CA ASP A 121 18.34 -2.99 3.02
C ASP A 121 19.63 -3.76 3.35
N ASN A 122 20.80 -3.36 2.84
CA ASN A 122 22.08 -3.98 3.23
C ASN A 122 22.36 -4.03 4.75
N ILE A 123 21.76 -3.13 5.55
CA ILE A 123 21.90 -3.08 7.01
C ILE A 123 20.67 -3.66 7.72
N LEU A 124 19.50 -3.59 7.08
CA LEU A 124 18.22 -3.99 7.68
C LEU A 124 17.80 -5.43 7.32
N HIS A 125 18.40 -6.03 6.30
CA HIS A 125 18.08 -7.39 5.84
C HIS A 125 18.22 -8.41 6.98
N ASP A 126 17.28 -9.37 7.04
CA ASP A 126 17.21 -10.40 8.09
C ASP A 126 17.20 -9.88 9.54
N THR A 127 16.82 -8.62 9.75
CA THR A 127 16.59 -8.06 11.09
C THR A 127 15.10 -8.01 11.43
N TRP A 128 14.79 -7.76 12.71
CA TRP A 128 13.42 -7.56 13.19
C TRP A 128 12.70 -6.39 12.50
N PHE A 129 13.42 -5.47 11.86
CA PHE A 129 12.81 -4.38 11.08
C PHE A 129 11.99 -4.91 9.89
N VAL A 130 12.42 -6.01 9.25
CA VAL A 130 11.71 -6.60 8.10
C VAL A 130 10.45 -7.35 8.54
N ALA A 131 10.46 -7.91 9.76
CA ALA A 131 9.35 -8.67 10.30
C ALA A 131 8.24 -7.80 10.93
N ALA A 132 8.58 -6.57 11.35
CA ALA A 132 7.69 -5.63 12.02
C ALA A 132 6.79 -4.87 11.04
#